data_AF-A0A955Q9I2-F1
#
_entry.id   AF-A0A955Q9I2-F1
#
_cell.length_a   1.000
_cell.length_b   1.000
_cell.length_c   1.000
_cell.angle_alpha   90.00
_cell.angle_beta   90.00
_cell.angle_gamma   90.00
#
_symmetry.space_group_name_H-M   'P 1'
#
loop_
_entity.id
_entity.type
_entity.pdbx_description
1 polymer ?
#
loop_
_entity_poly.entity_id
_entity_poly.type
_entity_poly.pdbx_seq_one_letter_code
_entity_poly.pdbx_strand_id
1 'polypeptide(L)'
;MQTDHAVNDALKNFDDYEIRVYTRFATEWRDQRLTDGSPGEVAFWNALISLFVEERHRRKDEIRQLERMYQATEERPSASHPKPIRSGGM
;
A
#
# COMPACT_ATOMS: atom_id res chain seq x y z
N MET A 1 23.49 -16.14 10.10
CA MET A 1 22.82 -15.50 8.95
C MET A 1 21.32 -15.75 9.05
N GLN A 2 20.70 -15.32 10.15
CA GLN A 2 19.31 -15.63 10.53
C GLN A 2 18.42 -14.37 10.52
N THR A 3 19.04 -13.20 10.33
CA THR A 3 18.45 -11.86 10.34
C THR A 3 17.64 -11.57 9.09
N ASP A 4 18.08 -12.06 7.93
CA ASP A 4 17.52 -11.64 6.64
C ASP A 4 16.12 -12.21 6.39
N HIS A 5 15.83 -13.38 6.98
CA HIS A 5 14.51 -14.01 6.90
C HIS A 5 13.49 -13.30 7.81
N ALA A 6 13.89 -12.98 9.04
CA ALA A 6 13.05 -12.27 9.99
C ALA A 6 12.69 -10.86 9.50
N VAL A 7 13.64 -10.16 8.87
CA VAL A 7 13.38 -8.85 8.24
C VAL A 7 12.42 -8.99 7.06
N ASN A 8 12.61 -9.98 6.19
CA ASN A 8 11.69 -10.22 5.08
C ASN A 8 10.26 -10.54 5.54
N ASP A 9 10.12 -11.36 6.57
CA ASP A 9 8.81 -11.74 7.08
C ASP A 9 8.14 -10.58 7.83
N ALA A 10 8.92 -9.74 8.52
CA ALA A 10 8.41 -8.49 9.07
C ALA A 10 7.94 -7.52 7.97
N LEU A 11 8.70 -7.36 6.89
CA LEU A 11 8.33 -6.48 5.77
C LEU A 11 7.07 -6.95 5.02
N LYS A 12 6.83 -8.26 4.92
CA LYS A 12 5.61 -8.82 4.31
C LYS A 12 4.36 -8.58 5.15
N ASN A 13 4.51 -8.66 6.46
CA ASN A 13 3.40 -8.44 7.39
C ASN A 13 3.22 -6.96 7.72
N PHE A 14 4.13 -6.10 7.26
CA PHE A 14 4.10 -4.67 7.50
C PHE A 14 2.82 -4.04 6.94
N ASP A 15 1.86 -3.71 7.79
CA ASP A 15 0.52 -3.27 7.36
C ASP A 15 0.27 -1.76 7.56
N ASP A 16 -0.90 -1.28 7.13
CA ASP A 16 -1.29 0.13 7.26
C ASP A 16 -1.49 0.58 8.72
N TYR A 17 -1.72 -0.36 9.64
CA TYR A 17 -1.76 -0.05 11.06
C TYR A 17 -0.34 0.20 11.58
N GLU A 18 0.61 -0.65 11.24
CA GLU A 18 2.01 -0.49 11.64
C GLU A 18 2.62 0.78 11.05
N ILE A 19 2.36 1.09 9.77
CA ILE A 19 2.77 2.37 9.16
C ILE A 19 2.31 3.57 10.02
N ARG A 20 1.06 3.56 10.48
CA ARG A 20 0.52 4.65 11.32
C ARG A 20 1.20 4.72 12.68
N VAL A 21 1.40 3.58 13.34
CA VAL A 21 2.06 3.50 14.65
C VAL A 21 3.50 4.00 14.55
N TYR A 22 4.27 3.51 13.57
CA TYR A 22 5.66 3.91 13.39
C TYR A 22 5.81 5.36 12.92
N THR A 23 4.91 5.87 12.08
CA THR A 23 4.92 7.30 11.70
C THR A 23 4.73 8.19 12.92
N ARG A 24 3.79 7.84 13.81
CA ARG A 24 3.56 8.57 15.07
C ARG A 24 4.79 8.51 15.96
N PHE A 25 5.31 7.32 16.21
CA PHE A 25 6.51 7.13 17.02
C PHE A 25 7.70 7.92 16.47
N ALA A 26 7.97 7.82 15.17
CA ALA A 26 9.07 8.57 14.54
C ALA A 26 8.90 10.09 14.68
N THR A 27 7.65 10.58 14.66
CA THR A 27 7.35 12.01 14.89
C THR A 27 7.67 12.41 16.34
N GLU A 28 7.23 11.61 17.32
CA GLU A 28 7.50 11.85 18.74
C GLU A 28 9.02 11.89 19.02
N TRP A 29 9.78 10.96 18.44
CA TRP A 29 11.25 10.95 18.56
C TRP A 29 11.92 12.11 17.83
N ARG A 30 11.43 12.48 16.65
CA ARG A 30 11.92 13.67 15.94
C ARG A 30 11.76 14.92 16.79
N ASP A 31 10.61 15.08 17.44
CA ASP A 31 10.31 16.25 18.27
C ASP A 31 11.21 16.29 19.51
N GLN A 32 11.45 15.14 20.15
CA GLN A 32 12.44 15.01 21.23
C GLN A 32 13.85 15.45 20.78
N ARG A 33 14.32 14.98 19.62
CA ARG A 33 15.66 15.35 19.13
C ARG A 33 15.76 16.79 18.65
N LEU A 34 14.64 17.37 18.23
CA LEU A 34 14.56 18.79 17.92
C LEU A 34 14.74 19.63 19.19
N THR A 35 14.10 19.24 20.30
CA THR A 35 14.29 19.90 21.60
C THR A 35 15.69 19.72 22.17
N ASP A 36 16.32 18.57 21.91
CA ASP A 36 17.68 18.26 22.38
C ASP A 36 18.79 18.96 21.54
N GLY A 37 18.43 19.64 20.45
CA GLY A 37 19.38 20.34 19.60
C GLY A 37 20.22 19.43 18.71
N SER A 38 19.68 18.27 18.32
CA SER A 38 20.37 17.24 17.52
C SER A 38 19.89 17.21 16.06
N PRO A 39 20.31 18.16 15.20
CA PRO A 39 19.77 18.31 13.84
C PRO A 39 20.00 17.10 12.92
N GLY A 40 21.10 16.36 13.12
CA GLY A 40 21.36 15.14 12.33
C GLY A 40 20.33 14.04 12.58
N GLU A 41 19.93 13.85 13.83
CA GLU A 41 18.90 12.87 14.18
C GLU A 41 17.51 13.35 13.76
N VAL A 42 17.22 14.65 13.85
CA VAL A 42 15.99 15.23 13.30
C VAL A 42 15.87 14.93 11.81
N ALA A 43 16.96 15.10 11.04
CA ALA A 43 16.98 14.79 9.62
C ALA A 43 16.76 13.29 9.35
N PHE A 44 17.39 12.41 10.15
CA PHE A 44 17.17 10.97 10.08
C PHE A 44 15.71 10.60 10.30
N TRP A 45 15.08 11.11 11.37
CA TRP A 45 13.68 10.81 11.65
C TRP A 45 12.73 11.40 10.60
N ASN A 46 13.03 12.58 10.05
CA ASN A 46 12.27 13.13 8.93
C ASN A 46 12.33 12.23 7.68
N ALA A 47 13.48 11.60 7.40
CA ALA A 47 13.60 10.65 6.31
C ALA A 47 12.70 9.42 6.54
N LEU A 48 12.71 8.87 7.76
CA LEU A 48 11.83 7.74 8.11
C LEU A 48 10.35 8.08 8.01
N ILE A 49 9.93 9.25 8.53
CA ILE A 49 8.55 9.73 8.42
C ILE A 49 8.14 9.85 6.95
N SER A 50 9.02 10.39 6.11
CA SER A 50 8.76 10.56 4.67
C SER A 50 8.55 9.20 3.99
N LEU A 51 9.42 8.23 4.26
CA LEU A 51 9.29 6.86 3.74
C LEU A 51 7.95 6.21 4.12
N PHE A 52 7.51 6.36 5.37
CA PHE A 52 6.22 5.80 5.80
C PHE A 52 5.02 6.48 5.13
N VAL A 53 5.08 7.81 4.94
CA VAL A 53 4.02 8.57 4.25
C VAL A 53 3.94 8.19 2.77
N GLU A 54 5.09 8.05 2.11
CA GLU A 54 5.17 7.62 0.71
C GLU A 54 4.61 6.20 0.52
N GLU A 55 5.00 5.26 1.38
CA GLU A 55 4.49 3.88 1.31
C GLU A 55 2.97 3.83 1.53
N ARG A 56 2.44 4.62 2.46
CA ARG A 56 0.99 4.75 2.65
C ARG A 56 0.28 5.24 1.38
N HIS A 57 0.84 6.23 0.70
CA HIS A 57 0.26 6.73 -0.55
C HIS A 57 0.32 5.67 -1.65
N ARG A 58 1.45 4.98 -1.80
CA ARG A 58 1.64 3.90 -2.78
C ARG A 58 0.57 2.81 -2.60
N ARG A 59 0.36 2.33 -1.38
CA ARG A 59 -0.66 1.31 -1.07
C ARG A 59 -2.08 1.79 -1.35
N LYS A 60 -2.39 3.03 -1.01
CA LYS A 60 -3.70 3.63 -1.28
C LYS A 60 -3.99 3.67 -2.79
N ASP A 61 -2.99 4.01 -3.59
CA ASP A 61 -3.15 4.06 -5.05
C ASP A 61 -3.24 2.66 -5.67
N GLU A 62 -2.53 1.68 -5.12
CA GLU A 62 -2.65 0.26 -5.49
C GLU A 62 -4.07 -0.28 -5.21
N ILE A 63 -4.63 0.01 -4.03
CA ILE A 63 -6.03 -0.34 -3.70
C ILE A 63 -7.01 0.29 -4.69
N ARG A 64 -6.87 1.59 -4.97
CA ARG A 64 -7.72 2.29 -5.94
C ARG A 64 -7.62 1.70 -7.35
N GLN A 65 -6.42 1.25 -7.74
CA GLN A 65 -6.23 0.58 -9.02
C GLN A 65 -6.98 -0.76 -9.06
N LEU A 66 -6.87 -1.56 -7.99
CA LEU A 66 -7.58 -2.83 -7.87
C LEU A 66 -9.11 -2.63 -7.88
N GLU A 67 -9.61 -1.62 -7.18
CA GLU A 67 -11.04 -1.24 -7.19
C GLU A 67 -11.53 -0.92 -8.60
N ARG A 68 -10.78 -0.13 -9.38
CA ARG A 68 -11.11 0.18 -10.78
C ARG A 68 -11.11 -1.06 -11.66
N MET A 69 -10.13 -1.96 -11.49
CA MET A 69 -10.06 -3.21 -12.26
C MET A 69 -11.24 -4.13 -11.95
N TYR A 70 -11.63 -4.20 -10.68
CA TYR A 70 -12.79 -4.97 -10.24
C TYR A 70 -14.09 -4.43 -10.85
N GLN A 71 -14.34 -3.12 -10.75
CA GLN A 71 -15.52 -2.48 -11.34
C GLN A 71 -15.58 -2.66 -12.87
N ALA A 72 -14.44 -2.49 -13.56
CA ALA A 72 -14.36 -2.71 -15.01
C ALA A 72 -14.62 -4.17 -15.41
N THR A 73 -14.40 -5.12 -14.49
CA THR A 73 -14.67 -6.55 -14.71
C THR A 73 -16.16 -6.86 -14.51
N GLU A 74 -16.84 -6.21 -13.55
CA GLU A 74 -18.30 -6.31 -13.38
C GLU A 74 -19.08 -5.59 -14.49
N GLU A 75 -18.58 -4.47 -15.00
CA GLU A 75 -19.21 -3.71 -16.09
C GLU A 75 -19.04 -4.35 -17.47
N ARG A 76 -18.20 -5.38 -17.62
CA ARG A 76 -18.24 -6.24 -18.81
C ARG A 76 -19.47 -7.13 -18.69
N PRO A 77 -20.53 -6.92 -19.50
CA PRO A 77 -21.62 -7.88 -19.55
C PRO A 77 -20.98 -9.21 -19.97
N SER A 78 -21.29 -10.27 -19.23
CA SER A 78 -21.04 -11.64 -19.65
C SER A 78 -21.30 -11.72 -21.15
N ALA A 79 -20.24 -11.98 -21.93
CA ALA A 79 -20.32 -12.02 -23.38
C ALA A 79 -21.51 -12.91 -23.73
N SER A 80 -22.56 -12.27 -24.27
CA SER A 80 -23.82 -12.90 -24.58
C SER A 80 -23.53 -14.16 -25.39
N HIS A 81 -23.92 -15.32 -24.86
CA HIS A 81 -23.89 -16.56 -25.62
C HIS A 81 -24.50 -16.29 -27.01
N PRO A 82 -23.80 -16.61 -28.11
CA PRO A 82 -24.39 -16.48 -29.43
C PRO A 82 -25.64 -17.37 -29.46
N LYS A 83 -26.81 -16.76 -29.65
CA LYS A 83 -28.05 -17.51 -29.83
C LYS A 83 -27.87 -18.44 -31.05
N PRO A 84 -28.21 -19.73 -30.95
CA PRO A 84 -28.12 -20.62 -32.10
C PRO A 84 -29.03 -20.09 -33.20
N ILE A 85 -28.45 -19.91 -34.39
CA ILE A 85 -29.17 -19.56 -35.61
C ILE A 85 -30.17 -20.69 -35.85
N ARG A 86 -31.46 -20.41 -35.67
CA ARG A 86 -32.54 -21.33 -36.06
C ARG A 86 -32.52 -21.39 -37.59
N SER A 87 -31.93 -22.45 -38.14
CA SER A 87 -32.08 -22.78 -39.56
C SER A 87 -33.55 -23.12 -39.81
N GLY A 88 -34.31 -22.13 -40.27
CA GLY A 88 -35.54 -22.38 -40.99
C GLY A 88 -35.19 -23.04 -42.32
N GLY A 89 -35.40 -24.34 -42.40
CA GLY A 89 -35.33 -25.12 -43.63
C GLY A 89 -36.59 -25.96 -43.71
N MET A 90 -37.38 -25.67 -44.75
CA MET A 90 -38.64 -26.31 -45.13
C MET A 90 -38.49 -27.82 -45.35
#